data_AF-A0A3S5IRD5-F1
#
_entry.id   AF-A0A3S5IRD5-F1
#
_cell.length_a   1.000
_cell.length_b   1.000
_cell.length_c   1.000
_cell.angle_alpha   90.00
_cell.angle_beta   90.00
_cell.angle_gamma   90.00
#
_symmetry.space_group_name_H-M   'P 1'
#
loop_
_entity.id
_entity.type
_entity.pdbx_description
1 polymer ?
#
loop_
_entity_poly.entity_id
_entity_poly.type
_entity_poly.pdbx_seq_one_letter_code
_entity_poly.pdbx_strand_id
1 'polypeptide(L)'
;MGACGSVVEPPEVGGNLIQLSAATIVFGVASGANLHSKPMSWRNAPYMWRQWPEYNEDGTGVFASLAEAVFFVGSTPAAASPDLSLTFFATPNVLWCGWRPFDGFAVRVAHHYSESRGEVDVVDVHRLRITSRMFAVQHDVQCMDEGVRWVGSLVTDARYAHHTDAQGRPTSPFASLGVHVRHPRSALHTQRGAAAFLAQYA
;
A
#
# COMPACT_ATOMS: atom_id res chain seq x y z
N MET A 1 12.44 -6.98 -52.17
CA MET A 1 12.06 -7.83 -51.03
C MET A 1 13.12 -7.63 -49.95
N GLY A 2 12.75 -7.03 -48.82
CA GLY A 2 13.68 -6.81 -47.70
C GLY A 2 13.90 -8.10 -46.92
N ALA A 3 15.12 -8.33 -46.45
CA ALA A 3 15.46 -9.50 -45.65
C ALA A 3 14.65 -9.52 -44.34
N CYS A 4 13.77 -10.50 -44.19
CA CYS A 4 13.23 -10.87 -42.90
C CYS A 4 14.24 -11.82 -42.24
N GLY A 5 15.12 -11.28 -41.41
CA GLY A 5 15.99 -12.08 -40.56
C GLY A 5 15.36 -12.25 -39.18
N SER A 6 15.26 -13.49 -38.69
CA SER A 6 15.05 -13.70 -37.26
C SER A 6 16.36 -13.33 -36.55
N VAL A 7 16.39 -12.17 -35.89
CA VAL A 7 17.42 -11.88 -34.91
C VAL A 7 17.25 -12.91 -33.79
N VAL A 8 18.32 -13.62 -33.42
CA VAL A 8 18.30 -14.66 -32.39
C VAL A 8 17.58 -14.12 -31.14
N GLU A 9 16.42 -14.71 -30.81
CA GLU A 9 15.71 -14.40 -29.57
C GLU A 9 16.50 -15.05 -28.43
N PRO A 10 17.14 -14.26 -27.55
CA PRO A 10 17.84 -14.83 -26.41
C PRO A 10 16.79 -15.48 -25.49
N PRO A 11 16.99 -16.74 -25.05
CA PRO A 11 16.01 -17.47 -24.25
C PRO A 11 15.70 -16.83 -22.89
N GLU A 12 16.52 -15.85 -22.47
CA GLU A 12 16.35 -15.11 -21.22
C GLU A 12 15.49 -13.85 -21.38
N VAL A 13 15.21 -13.40 -22.60
CA VAL A 13 14.40 -12.20 -22.84
C VAL A 13 12.96 -12.45 -22.38
N GLY A 14 12.48 -11.59 -21.49
CA GLY A 14 11.17 -11.73 -20.86
C GLY A 14 11.19 -12.55 -19.56
N GLY A 15 12.27 -13.28 -19.25
CA GLY A 15 12.45 -13.97 -17.98
C GLY A 15 12.88 -13.05 -16.84
N ASN A 16 12.91 -13.59 -15.61
CA ASN A 16 13.42 -12.92 -14.41
C ASN A 16 12.72 -11.58 -14.10
N LEU A 17 11.41 -11.47 -14.37
CA LEU A 17 10.63 -10.30 -13.97
C LEU A 17 10.58 -10.22 -12.44
N ILE A 18 11.09 -9.11 -11.89
CA ILE A 18 10.96 -8.78 -10.47
C ILE A 18 9.89 -7.72 -10.33
N GLN A 19 8.82 -8.06 -9.62
CA GLN A 19 7.71 -7.16 -9.35
C GLN A 19 7.64 -6.89 -7.86
N LEU A 20 7.42 -5.61 -7.51
CA LEU A 20 7.30 -5.20 -6.11
C LEU A 20 6.01 -5.76 -5.52
N SER A 21 6.12 -6.61 -4.51
CA SER A 21 4.97 -7.08 -3.75
C SER A 21 4.52 -5.98 -2.80
N ALA A 22 3.29 -5.48 -2.95
CA ALA A 22 2.76 -4.44 -2.06
C ALA A 22 1.29 -4.68 -1.71
N ALA A 23 0.87 -4.20 -0.55
CA ALA A 23 -0.51 -4.23 -0.09
C ALA A 23 -0.84 -2.91 0.59
N THR A 24 -1.99 -2.31 0.27
CA THR A 24 -2.42 -1.07 0.92
C THR A 24 -3.60 -1.32 1.83
N ILE A 25 -3.40 -1.05 3.11
CA ILE A 25 -4.41 -1.20 4.15
C ILE A 25 -5.09 0.15 4.34
N VAL A 26 -6.42 0.19 4.25
CA VAL A 26 -7.20 1.41 4.38
C VAL A 26 -7.90 1.45 5.73
N PHE A 27 -7.82 2.59 6.40
CA PHE A 27 -8.33 2.79 7.73
C PHE A 27 -9.36 3.90 7.75
N GLY A 28 -10.48 3.69 8.44
CA GLY A 28 -11.40 4.74 8.84
C GLY A 28 -11.08 5.22 10.25
N VAL A 29 -11.37 6.48 10.55
CA VAL A 29 -11.29 7.04 11.91
C VAL A 29 -12.69 7.29 12.49
N ALA A 30 -12.79 7.39 13.81
CA ALA A 30 -14.03 7.69 14.49
C ALA A 30 -14.55 9.10 14.14
N SER A 31 -15.88 9.26 14.10
CA SER A 31 -16.49 10.56 13.83
C SER A 31 -16.10 11.57 14.91
N GLY A 32 -15.39 12.63 14.51
CA GLY A 32 -15.00 13.73 15.41
C GLY A 32 -13.55 13.68 15.86
N ALA A 33 -12.76 12.71 15.36
CA ALA A 33 -11.31 12.75 15.47
C ALA A 33 -10.74 13.98 14.73
N ASN A 34 -9.66 14.57 15.26
CA ASN A 34 -8.95 15.72 14.67
C ASN A 34 -8.07 15.33 13.47
N LEU A 35 -8.49 14.34 12.67
CA LEU A 35 -7.85 13.99 11.41
C LEU A 35 -8.77 14.36 10.25
N HIS A 36 -8.33 15.29 9.42
CA HIS A 36 -9.02 15.67 8.19
C HIS A 36 -8.30 15.06 7.00
N SER A 37 -8.94 14.09 6.35
CA SER A 37 -8.35 13.40 5.22
C SER A 37 -8.26 14.29 3.99
N LYS A 38 -7.14 14.17 3.28
CA LYS A 38 -7.03 14.60 1.89
C LYS A 38 -7.76 13.57 0.99
N PRO A 39 -8.06 13.91 -0.25
CA PRO A 39 -9.25 14.62 -0.71
C PRO A 39 -10.42 13.65 -0.93
N MET A 40 -11.23 13.33 0.09
CA MET A 40 -12.59 12.77 -0.09
C MET A 40 -13.28 12.62 1.27
N SER A 41 -13.39 13.74 1.97
CA SER A 41 -14.26 13.87 3.14
C SER A 41 -15.18 15.06 2.93
N TRP A 42 -16.49 14.84 3.13
CA TRP A 42 -17.48 15.92 3.08
C TRP A 42 -17.17 17.03 4.09
N ARG A 43 -16.52 16.68 5.22
CA ARG A 43 -16.08 17.66 6.23
C ARG A 43 -14.95 18.56 5.72
N ASN A 44 -14.11 18.04 4.83
CA ASN A 44 -12.93 18.76 4.36
C ASN A 44 -13.15 19.50 3.02
N ALA A 45 -14.30 19.32 2.37
CA ALA A 45 -14.60 19.92 1.07
C ALA A 45 -14.41 21.45 1.01
N PRO A 46 -14.83 22.25 2.01
CA PRO A 46 -14.61 23.70 1.98
C PRO A 46 -13.13 24.12 2.10
N TYR A 47 -12.32 23.34 2.81
CA TYR A 47 -10.88 23.58 2.89
C TYR A 47 -10.18 23.19 1.58
N MET A 48 -10.55 22.04 1.00
CA MET A 48 -10.08 21.60 -0.32
C MET A 48 -10.36 22.62 -1.41
N TRP A 49 -11.57 23.21 -1.43
CA TRP A 49 -11.92 24.23 -2.41
C TRP A 49 -11.04 25.48 -2.32
N ARG A 50 -10.62 25.85 -1.10
CA ARG A 50 -9.71 26.98 -0.86
C ARG A 50 -8.26 26.69 -1.24
N GLN A 51 -7.85 25.42 -1.20
CA GLN A 51 -6.50 24.99 -1.56
C GLN A 51 -6.33 24.73 -3.06
N TRP A 52 -7.44 24.67 -3.81
CA TRP A 52 -7.41 24.38 -5.24
C TRP A 52 -6.71 25.47 -6.08
N PRO A 53 -6.89 26.78 -5.81
CA PRO A 53 -6.13 27.82 -6.51
C PRO A 53 -4.62 27.72 -6.23
N GLU A 54 -4.20 27.55 -4.97
CA GLU A 54 -2.79 27.42 -4.56
C GLU A 54 -2.07 26.29 -5.31
N TYR A 55 -2.77 25.17 -5.54
CA TYR A 55 -2.23 24.06 -6.32
C TYR A 55 -2.12 24.38 -7.82
N ASN A 56 -3.13 25.03 -8.42
CA ASN A 56 -3.12 25.30 -9.87
C ASN A 56 -2.23 26.48 -10.26
N GLU A 57 -2.13 27.49 -9.39
CA GLU A 57 -1.40 28.73 -9.67
C GLU A 57 0.07 28.57 -9.29
N ASP A 58 0.37 28.02 -8.11
CA ASP A 58 1.72 27.98 -7.56
C ASP A 58 2.33 26.56 -7.56
N GLY A 59 1.54 25.52 -7.85
CA GLY A 59 2.00 24.13 -7.76
C GLY A 59 2.28 23.66 -6.32
N THR A 60 1.70 24.34 -5.32
CA THR A 60 1.96 24.09 -3.90
C THR A 60 0.68 23.68 -3.15
N GLY A 61 0.73 23.65 -1.82
CA GLY A 61 -0.42 23.34 -0.98
C GLY A 61 -0.74 21.86 -0.82
N VAL A 62 -1.91 21.61 -0.23
CA VAL A 62 -2.31 20.28 0.29
C VAL A 62 -2.36 19.18 -0.78
N PHE A 63 -2.63 19.54 -2.04
CA PHE A 63 -2.75 18.62 -3.18
C PHE A 63 -1.39 18.19 -3.76
N ALA A 64 -0.32 18.91 -3.46
CA ALA A 64 1.03 18.61 -3.96
C ALA A 64 1.73 17.46 -3.19
N SER A 65 1.19 17.03 -2.04
CA SER A 65 1.74 15.92 -1.25
C SER A 65 0.65 14.91 -0.85
N LEU A 66 0.81 13.67 -1.33
CA LEU A 66 -0.11 12.56 -1.07
C LEU A 66 0.39 11.62 0.03
N ALA A 67 1.70 11.40 0.10
CA ALA A 67 2.35 10.58 1.11
C ALA A 67 3.00 11.50 2.16
N GLU A 68 2.71 11.26 3.43
CA GLU A 68 3.21 12.11 4.53
C GLU A 68 4.44 11.52 5.21
N ALA A 69 4.62 10.19 5.16
CA ALA A 69 5.74 9.52 5.80
C ALA A 69 6.05 8.17 5.16
N VAL A 70 7.32 7.75 5.26
CA VAL A 70 7.78 6.41 4.89
C VAL A 70 8.66 5.88 6.02
N PHE A 71 8.41 4.64 6.43
CA PHE A 71 9.24 3.91 7.39
C PHE A 71 9.83 2.68 6.71
N PHE A 72 11.09 2.37 7.00
CA PHE A 72 11.76 1.16 6.54
C PHE A 72 11.91 0.22 7.72
N VAL A 73 11.42 -1.01 7.59
CA VAL A 73 11.41 -2.01 8.66
C VAL A 73 11.92 -3.36 8.16
N GLY A 74 12.41 -4.19 9.07
CA GLY A 74 12.76 -5.58 8.77
C GLY A 74 11.56 -6.52 8.96
N SER A 75 11.42 -7.50 8.09
CA SER A 75 10.49 -8.64 8.20
C SER A 75 10.89 -9.63 9.29
N THR A 76 12.15 -9.58 9.75
CA THR A 76 12.62 -10.38 10.87
C THR A 76 13.60 -9.57 11.72
N PRO A 77 13.74 -9.89 13.03
CA PRO A 77 14.75 -9.25 13.88
C PRO A 77 16.20 -9.53 13.43
N ALA A 78 16.42 -10.58 12.63
CA ALA A 78 17.73 -10.99 12.15
C ALA A 78 18.09 -10.38 10.77
N ALA A 79 17.18 -9.64 10.14
CA ALA A 79 17.43 -9.02 8.85
C ALA A 79 18.58 -8.00 8.95
N ALA A 80 19.60 -8.14 8.09
CA ALA A 80 20.75 -7.24 8.07
C ALA A 80 20.41 -5.82 7.56
N SER A 81 19.33 -5.70 6.78
CA SER A 81 18.81 -4.44 6.24
C SER A 81 17.28 -4.48 6.18
N PRO A 82 16.60 -3.32 6.26
CA PRO A 82 15.15 -3.25 6.06
C PRO A 82 14.77 -3.76 4.67
N ASP A 83 13.85 -4.71 4.61
CA ASP A 83 13.31 -5.32 3.39
C ASP A 83 11.86 -4.90 3.11
N LEU A 84 11.23 -4.23 4.07
CA LEU A 84 9.89 -3.70 3.98
C LEU A 84 9.90 -2.16 4.08
N SER A 85 8.95 -1.53 3.39
CA SER A 85 8.56 -0.15 3.67
C SER A 85 7.07 -0.02 4.00
N LEU A 86 6.77 0.93 4.88
CA LEU A 86 5.44 1.36 5.27
C LEU A 86 5.27 2.81 4.83
N THR A 87 4.49 3.06 3.78
CA THR A 87 4.18 4.42 3.31
C THR A 87 2.82 4.84 3.84
N PHE A 88 2.79 5.95 4.56
CA PHE A 88 1.58 6.54 5.11
C PHE A 88 1.01 7.59 4.16
N PHE A 89 -0.28 7.46 3.85
CA PHE A 89 -1.05 8.41 3.08
C PHE A 89 -2.15 9.00 3.96
N ALA A 90 -2.16 10.31 4.16
CA ALA A 90 -3.27 11.02 4.83
C ALA A 90 -4.56 11.09 3.97
N THR A 91 -4.65 10.24 2.96
CA THR A 91 -5.78 10.07 2.05
C THR A 91 -6.23 8.61 2.12
N PRO A 92 -7.47 8.32 2.57
CA PRO A 92 -8.00 6.98 2.43
C PRO A 92 -8.25 6.70 0.94
N ASN A 93 -7.81 5.55 0.44
CA ASN A 93 -8.10 5.16 -0.92
C ASN A 93 -9.55 4.66 -1.04
N VAL A 94 -10.48 5.59 -1.26
CA VAL A 94 -11.92 5.30 -1.26
C VAL A 94 -12.40 4.53 -2.49
N LEU A 95 -11.65 4.56 -3.60
CA LEU A 95 -11.95 3.76 -4.81
C LEU A 95 -12.07 2.28 -4.45
N TRP A 96 -11.17 1.82 -3.59
CA TRP A 96 -11.09 0.43 -3.14
C TRP A 96 -12.13 0.09 -2.06
N CYS A 97 -12.79 1.09 -1.50
CA CYS A 97 -13.71 0.97 -0.37
C CYS A 97 -15.18 1.26 -0.74
N GLY A 98 -15.51 1.25 -2.03
CA GLY A 98 -16.88 1.46 -2.51
C GLY A 98 -17.29 2.94 -2.63
N TRP A 99 -16.33 3.83 -2.90
CA TRP A 99 -16.52 5.24 -3.32
C TRP A 99 -17.23 6.16 -2.34
N ARG A 100 -17.64 5.69 -1.16
CA ARG A 100 -18.24 6.56 -0.14
C ARG A 100 -17.13 7.37 0.54
N PRO A 101 -17.16 8.72 0.51
CA PRO A 101 -16.23 9.57 1.24
C PRO A 101 -16.22 9.25 2.75
N PHE A 102 -15.04 9.21 3.38
CA PHE A 102 -14.90 9.07 4.83
C PHE A 102 -13.56 9.65 5.30
N ASP A 103 -13.50 10.03 6.58
CA ASP A 103 -12.23 10.39 7.23
C ASP A 103 -11.46 9.12 7.58
N GLY A 104 -10.17 9.11 7.24
CA GLY A 104 -9.29 7.97 7.29
C GLY A 104 -7.89 8.24 6.75
N PHE A 105 -7.12 7.19 6.61
CA PHE A 105 -5.79 7.19 5.99
C PHE A 105 -5.53 5.81 5.37
N ALA A 106 -4.45 5.70 4.61
CA ALA A 106 -4.00 4.43 4.06
C ALA A 106 -2.53 4.20 4.41
N VAL A 107 -2.17 2.93 4.63
CA VAL A 107 -0.78 2.52 4.81
C VAL A 107 -0.45 1.46 3.77
N ARG A 108 0.53 1.74 2.91
CA ARG A 108 1.05 0.78 1.95
C ARG A 108 2.25 0.06 2.55
N VAL A 109 2.16 -1.25 2.63
CA VAL A 109 3.27 -2.17 2.90
C VAL A 109 3.88 -2.56 1.55
N ALA A 110 5.20 -2.48 1.40
CA ALA A 110 5.89 -2.95 0.21
C ALA A 110 7.13 -3.78 0.58
N HIS A 111 7.30 -4.94 -0.05
CA HIS A 111 8.46 -5.82 0.08
C HIS A 111 9.45 -5.59 -1.07
N HIS A 112 10.62 -5.04 -0.74
CA HIS A 112 11.59 -4.56 -1.72
C HIS A 112 12.45 -5.65 -2.34
N TYR A 113 12.59 -6.80 -1.68
CA TYR A 113 13.50 -7.88 -2.08
C TYR A 113 12.75 -9.19 -2.32
N SER A 114 11.70 -9.13 -3.14
CA SER A 114 10.90 -10.32 -3.46
C SER A 114 11.77 -11.40 -4.13
N GLU A 115 11.63 -12.66 -3.70
CA GLU A 115 12.30 -13.82 -4.26
C GLU A 115 11.55 -14.41 -5.47
N SER A 116 10.23 -14.21 -5.53
CA SER A 116 9.43 -14.56 -6.70
C SER A 116 10.00 -13.97 -7.98
N ARG A 117 10.00 -14.77 -9.05
CA ARG A 117 10.39 -14.38 -10.41
C ARG A 117 9.27 -14.69 -11.38
N GLY A 118 8.81 -13.66 -12.05
CA GLY A 118 7.83 -13.76 -13.11
C GLY A 118 8.46 -13.85 -14.50
N GLU A 119 7.59 -13.76 -15.50
CA GLU A 119 7.98 -13.69 -16.90
C GLU A 119 7.01 -12.80 -17.70
N VAL A 120 7.49 -12.26 -18.81
CA VAL A 120 6.72 -11.52 -19.81
C VAL A 120 6.88 -12.23 -21.15
N ASP A 121 5.79 -12.78 -21.65
CA ASP A 121 5.76 -13.48 -22.93
C ASP A 121 5.03 -12.65 -23.99
N VAL A 122 5.50 -12.72 -25.22
CA VAL A 122 4.74 -12.23 -26.38
C VAL A 122 3.73 -13.32 -26.77
N VAL A 123 2.43 -13.00 -26.70
CA VAL A 123 1.37 -13.90 -27.17
C VAL A 123 1.14 -13.68 -28.66
N ASP A 124 1.12 -12.41 -29.10
CA ASP A 124 1.12 -11.99 -30.50
C ASP A 124 1.56 -10.51 -30.64
N VAL A 125 1.50 -9.96 -31.86
CA VAL A 125 1.93 -8.59 -32.22
C VAL A 125 1.29 -7.48 -31.35
N HIS A 126 0.13 -7.73 -30.76
CA HIS A 126 -0.61 -6.75 -29.97
C HIS A 126 -0.79 -7.14 -28.50
N ARG A 127 -0.35 -8.34 -28.11
CA ARG A 127 -0.64 -8.89 -26.78
C ARG A 127 0.61 -9.45 -26.12
N LEU A 128 0.89 -8.93 -24.94
CA LEU A 128 1.85 -9.47 -23.99
C LEU A 128 1.09 -10.19 -22.88
N ARG A 129 1.65 -11.30 -22.40
CA ARG A 129 1.23 -11.97 -21.17
C ARG A 129 2.27 -11.68 -20.11
N ILE A 130 1.82 -11.11 -18.99
CA ILE A 130 2.65 -10.87 -17.82
C ILE A 130 2.24 -11.90 -16.76
N THR A 131 3.17 -12.75 -16.36
CA THR A 131 2.98 -13.71 -15.28
C THR A 131 3.87 -13.28 -14.12
N SER A 132 3.33 -12.49 -13.17
CA SER A 132 4.13 -11.94 -12.08
C SER A 132 4.70 -12.98 -11.12
N ARG A 133 3.97 -14.09 -10.93
CA ARG A 133 4.26 -15.14 -9.92
C ARG A 133 4.51 -14.59 -8.52
N MET A 134 3.95 -13.42 -8.17
CA MET A 134 4.07 -12.90 -6.81
C MET A 134 3.48 -13.90 -5.81
N PHE A 135 4.08 -13.96 -4.63
CA PHE A 135 3.68 -14.88 -3.56
C PHE A 135 3.79 -16.37 -3.94
N ALA A 136 4.49 -16.70 -5.04
CA ALA A 136 4.82 -18.08 -5.36
C ALA A 136 5.87 -18.66 -4.39
N VAL A 137 6.70 -17.79 -3.79
CA VAL A 137 7.69 -18.17 -2.78
C VAL A 137 7.15 -17.88 -1.38
N GLN A 138 7.34 -18.82 -0.46
CA GLN A 138 6.87 -18.70 0.92
C GLN A 138 7.49 -17.50 1.66
N HIS A 139 8.75 -17.19 1.38
CA HIS A 139 9.46 -16.06 1.97
C HIS A 139 8.72 -14.73 1.71
N ASP A 140 8.31 -14.47 0.47
CA ASP A 140 7.58 -13.24 0.11
C ASP A 140 6.25 -13.10 0.85
N VAL A 141 5.55 -14.23 1.06
CA VAL A 141 4.31 -14.26 1.85
C VAL A 141 4.59 -13.92 3.31
N GLN A 142 5.65 -14.50 3.89
CA GLN A 142 6.04 -14.24 5.28
C GLN A 142 6.45 -12.79 5.50
N CYS A 143 7.22 -12.21 4.57
CA CYS A 143 7.62 -10.80 4.64
C CYS A 143 6.40 -9.87 4.60
N MET A 144 5.46 -10.11 3.69
CA MET A 144 4.24 -9.29 3.62
C MET A 144 3.34 -9.47 4.84
N ASP A 145 3.21 -10.70 5.37
CA ASP A 145 2.47 -10.98 6.61
C ASP A 145 3.08 -10.21 7.79
N GLU A 146 4.40 -10.17 7.91
CA GLU A 146 5.06 -9.35 8.94
C GLU A 146 4.84 -7.86 8.71
N GLY A 147 4.88 -7.38 7.47
CA GLY A 147 4.55 -6.00 7.17
C GLY A 147 3.11 -5.63 7.58
N VAL A 148 2.15 -6.54 7.43
CA VAL A 148 0.79 -6.35 7.95
C VAL A 148 0.78 -6.33 9.48
N ARG A 149 1.56 -7.18 10.16
CA ARG A 149 1.72 -7.14 11.63
C ARG A 149 2.32 -5.81 12.11
N TRP A 150 3.31 -5.28 11.41
CA TRP A 150 3.86 -3.95 11.67
C TRP A 150 2.79 -2.87 11.60
N VAL A 151 1.93 -2.88 10.58
CA VAL A 151 0.81 -1.93 10.53
C VAL A 151 -0.18 -2.17 11.66
N GLY A 152 -0.50 -3.43 11.96
CA GLY A 152 -1.39 -3.80 13.06
C GLY A 152 -0.91 -3.29 14.42
N SER A 153 0.38 -3.40 14.72
CA SER A 153 0.99 -2.94 15.97
C SER A 153 0.93 -1.42 16.12
N LEU A 154 0.94 -0.68 15.01
CA LEU A 154 0.74 0.77 15.02
C LEU A 154 -0.69 1.16 15.37
N VAL A 155 -1.71 0.31 15.20
CA VAL A 155 -3.14 0.73 15.27
C VAL A 155 -4.02 0.00 16.29
N THR A 156 -3.68 -1.20 16.78
CA THR A 156 -4.61 -2.03 17.59
C THR A 156 -4.25 -2.18 19.07
N ASP A 157 -2.99 -2.37 19.44
CA ASP A 157 -2.56 -2.32 20.84
C ASP A 157 -1.04 -2.33 20.91
N ALA A 158 -0.45 -1.29 21.47
CA ALA A 158 0.98 -1.03 21.46
C ALA A 158 1.72 -1.85 22.53
N ARG A 159 1.74 -3.18 22.42
CA ARG A 159 2.58 -4.00 23.32
C ARG A 159 4.08 -3.73 23.17
N TYR A 160 4.48 -3.06 22.08
CA TYR A 160 5.87 -2.77 21.73
C TYR A 160 6.13 -1.30 21.38
N ALA A 161 5.18 -0.36 21.59
CA ALA A 161 5.45 1.04 21.24
C ALA A 161 6.15 1.78 22.40
N HIS A 162 7.14 2.59 22.05
CA HIS A 162 7.72 3.61 22.94
C HIS A 162 6.80 4.82 23.15
N HIS A 163 5.57 4.80 22.61
CA HIS A 163 4.60 5.88 22.75
C HIS A 163 3.71 5.60 23.98
N THR A 164 3.65 6.58 24.89
CA THR A 164 2.83 6.49 26.10
C THR A 164 1.70 7.53 26.04
N ASP A 165 0.56 7.20 26.65
CA ASP A 165 -0.52 8.18 26.84
C ASP A 165 -0.14 9.21 27.92
N ALA A 166 -1.02 10.18 28.18
CA ALA A 166 -0.80 11.18 29.23
C ALA A 166 -0.71 10.57 30.65
N GLN A 167 -1.05 9.29 30.81
CA GLN A 167 -0.98 8.52 32.05
C GLN A 167 0.22 7.54 32.07
N GLY A 168 1.11 7.60 31.07
CA GLY A 168 2.31 6.76 30.98
C GLY A 168 2.06 5.32 30.50
N ARG A 169 0.86 4.99 30.01
CA ARG A 169 0.53 3.65 29.52
C ARG A 169 0.94 3.51 28.05
N PRO A 170 1.58 2.40 27.64
CA PRO A 170 1.88 2.14 26.23
C PRO A 170 0.60 2.25 25.39
N THR A 171 0.64 3.06 24.35
CA THR A 171 -0.51 3.29 23.47
C THR A 171 -0.07 3.39 22.02
N SER A 172 -0.96 2.98 21.11
CA SER A 172 -0.78 3.22 19.69
C SER A 172 -0.70 4.74 19.43
N PRO A 173 0.16 5.19 18.50
CA PRO A 173 0.19 6.59 18.07
C PRO A 173 -1.13 7.04 17.41
N PHE A 174 -1.97 6.09 16.98
CA PHE A 174 -3.27 6.35 16.35
C PHE A 174 -4.46 6.06 17.27
N ALA A 175 -4.23 5.69 18.54
CA ALA A 175 -5.30 5.29 19.46
C ALA A 175 -6.38 6.39 19.63
N SER A 176 -5.98 7.66 19.67
CA SER A 176 -6.88 8.82 19.79
C SER A 176 -7.83 8.99 18.60
N LEU A 177 -7.53 8.37 17.46
CA LEU A 177 -8.34 8.47 16.25
C LEU A 177 -9.47 7.44 16.17
N GLY A 178 -9.51 6.44 17.06
CA GLY A 178 -10.51 5.37 17.01
C GLY A 178 -10.48 4.62 15.67
N VAL A 179 -9.28 4.19 15.28
CA VAL A 179 -9.01 3.59 13.97
C VAL A 179 -9.71 2.24 13.81
N HIS A 180 -10.28 1.99 12.64
CA HIS A 180 -10.79 0.69 12.23
C HIS A 180 -10.40 0.38 10.78
N VAL A 181 -10.09 -0.90 10.51
CA VAL A 181 -9.81 -1.37 9.16
C VAL A 181 -11.06 -1.22 8.29
N ARG A 182 -10.90 -0.62 7.10
CA ARG A 182 -11.97 -0.34 6.16
C ARG A 182 -11.66 -1.01 4.82
N HIS A 183 -11.87 -2.32 4.77
CA HIS A 183 -11.85 -3.10 3.54
C HIS A 183 -13.25 -3.60 3.18
N PRO A 184 -13.53 -3.93 1.90
CA PRO A 184 -14.76 -4.61 1.53
C PRO A 184 -14.96 -5.86 2.40
N ARG A 185 -16.18 -6.06 2.93
CA ARG A 185 -16.57 -7.13 3.87
C ARG A 185 -16.27 -8.57 3.42
N SER A 186 -15.80 -8.79 2.19
CA SER A 186 -15.46 -10.10 1.64
C SER A 186 -13.99 -10.22 1.19
N ALA A 187 -13.24 -9.11 1.18
CA ALA A 187 -11.91 -9.04 0.59
C ALA A 187 -10.82 -9.75 1.40
N LEU A 188 -11.00 -9.94 2.71
CA LEU A 188 -9.97 -10.56 3.57
C LEU A 188 -10.46 -11.82 4.31
N HIS A 189 -11.73 -12.20 4.14
CA HIS A 189 -12.33 -13.32 4.89
C HIS A 189 -12.11 -14.69 4.25
N THR A 190 -11.68 -14.73 2.99
CA THR A 190 -11.43 -15.99 2.27
C THR A 190 -10.08 -15.91 1.58
N GLN A 191 -9.40 -17.05 1.41
CA GLN A 191 -8.13 -17.12 0.68
C GLN A 191 -8.24 -16.54 -0.73
N ARG A 192 -9.37 -16.79 -1.42
CA ARG A 192 -9.68 -16.21 -2.74
C ARG A 192 -9.88 -14.70 -2.69
N GLY A 193 -10.58 -14.20 -1.67
CA GLY A 193 -10.76 -12.77 -1.43
C GLY A 193 -9.42 -12.09 -1.18
N ALA A 194 -8.60 -12.66 -0.30
CA ALA A 194 -7.28 -12.15 0.06
C ALA A 194 -6.34 -12.17 -1.16
N ALA A 195 -6.35 -13.24 -1.96
CA ALA A 195 -5.59 -13.31 -3.20
C ALA A 195 -6.07 -12.27 -4.22
N ALA A 196 -7.39 -12.07 -4.38
CA ALA A 196 -7.93 -11.03 -5.26
C ALA A 196 -7.60 -9.62 -4.78
N PHE A 197 -7.59 -9.40 -3.46
CA PHE A 197 -7.17 -8.16 -2.83
C PHE A 197 -5.69 -7.90 -3.11
N LEU A 198 -4.79 -8.85 -2.82
CA LEU A 198 -3.36 -8.73 -3.09
C LEU A 198 -3.05 -8.59 -4.58
N ALA A 199 -3.78 -9.29 -5.46
CA ALA A 199 -3.60 -9.24 -6.91
C ALA A 199 -4.05 -7.91 -7.55
N GLN A 200 -4.89 -7.11 -6.88
CA GLN A 200 -5.21 -5.74 -7.35
C GLN A 200 -4.06 -4.75 -7.12
N TYR A 201 -3.05 -5.16 -6.35
CA TYR A 201 -1.83 -4.39 -6.05
C TYR A 201 -0.57 -4.98 -6.69
N ALA A 202 -0.78 -5.96 -7.57
CA ALA A 202 0.15 -6.47 -8.56
C ALA A 202 0.49 -5.38 -9.58
#